data_AF-A0A1H2B1H1-F1
#
_entry.id   AF-A0A1H2B1H1-F1
#
_cell.length_a   1.000
_cell.length_b   1.000
_cell.length_c   1.000
_cell.angle_alpha   90.00
_cell.angle_beta   90.00
_cell.angle_gamma   90.00
#
_symmetry.space_group_name_H-M   'P 1'
#
loop_
_entity.id
_entity.type
_entity.pdbx_description
1 polymer ?
#
loop_
_entity_poly.entity_id
_entity_poly.type
_entity_poly.pdbx_seq_one_letter_code
_entity_poly.pdbx_strand_id
1 'polypeptide(L)'
;MHVQFSANLIAKTLCDMATVKIILDKRRAKADGSYPINFQICHQRKTTTRSSKINVLEVDWDDSSKSIKKSNCLHKSLNTKLKKEFADIQSQLLLADDIKVKEFLTPIKEQVEIIEVKKTIYQFAQELINQLRIDNKIGNAWVYESTVNVLKTFHTTDDLYFEAIDYQFLTQYNSFLVKRELKHNTIYLYLRTIRIFYNKAIKSKIVDKGLYPFDDYKLRPEKTKKHLDHNPSNNSIDNLAFLCFDHHDQYDTKTSQSKNLNIIEVKHYKRELNKYINERWGVELATIKDLNHYNGIYLNDGDYAGASLTILALDNNKVQIKGSAVWGKGRPYGPNIGELDFISEIDDNKIKFEDQLDYFKIRIDITLYGHKLKVEESYMPHRFGYFGMNVSFEGEYYKKL
;
A
#
# COMPACT_ATOMS: atom_id res chain seq x y z
N MET A 1 -53.56 42.75 -36.32
CA MET A 1 -52.33 43.21 -35.61
C MET A 1 -52.13 42.54 -34.25
N HIS A 2 -53.18 42.21 -33.48
CA HIS A 2 -53.06 41.51 -32.18
C HIS A 2 -52.54 40.06 -32.26
N VAL A 3 -52.85 39.29 -33.32
CA VAL A 3 -52.45 37.87 -33.46
C VAL A 3 -50.94 37.71 -33.72
N GLN A 4 -50.30 38.71 -34.32
CA GLN A 4 -48.86 38.67 -34.66
C GLN A 4 -47.99 39.06 -33.46
N PHE A 5 -48.50 39.92 -32.58
CA PHE A 5 -47.85 40.27 -31.32
C PHE A 5 -47.88 39.11 -30.31
N SER A 6 -48.99 38.36 -30.22
CA SER A 6 -49.08 37.19 -29.34
C SER A 6 -48.20 36.04 -29.83
N ALA A 7 -48.12 35.78 -31.14
CA ALA A 7 -47.22 34.77 -31.70
C ALA A 7 -45.74 35.10 -31.46
N ASN A 8 -45.36 36.37 -31.60
CA ASN A 8 -43.99 36.81 -31.29
C ASN A 8 -43.66 36.77 -29.80
N LEU A 9 -44.65 37.00 -28.92
CA LEU A 9 -44.46 36.86 -27.47
C LEU A 9 -44.32 35.39 -27.08
N ILE A 10 -45.18 34.51 -27.60
CA ILE A 10 -45.10 33.05 -27.41
C ILE A 10 -43.78 32.49 -27.94
N ALA A 11 -43.32 32.95 -29.12
CA ALA A 11 -42.02 32.59 -29.67
C ALA A 11 -40.85 33.13 -28.84
N LYS A 12 -41.01 34.30 -28.19
CA LYS A 12 -40.03 34.86 -27.24
C LYS A 12 -39.92 33.99 -25.99
N THR A 13 -41.04 33.60 -25.39
CA THR A 13 -41.07 32.79 -24.16
C THR A 13 -40.62 31.35 -24.38
N LEU A 14 -40.89 30.78 -25.57
CA LEU A 14 -40.40 29.44 -25.97
C LEU A 14 -38.87 29.38 -26.16
N CYS A 15 -38.20 30.52 -26.31
CA CYS A 15 -36.75 30.57 -26.55
C CYS A 15 -35.92 30.65 -25.26
N ASP A 16 -36.56 30.90 -24.12
CA ASP A 16 -35.94 30.84 -22.80
C ASP A 16 -35.96 29.42 -22.21
N MET A 17 -36.91 28.57 -22.62
CA MET A 17 -36.94 27.15 -22.26
C MET A 17 -36.27 26.27 -23.33
N ALA A 18 -35.61 25.21 -22.90
CA ALA A 18 -34.97 24.26 -23.81
C ALA A 18 -36.02 23.47 -24.61
N THR A 19 -35.95 23.54 -25.95
CA THR A 19 -36.86 22.82 -26.86
C THR A 19 -36.08 21.86 -27.77
N VAL A 20 -36.72 20.74 -28.15
CA VAL A 20 -36.11 19.69 -29.00
C VAL A 20 -36.99 19.43 -30.21
N LYS A 21 -36.37 19.28 -31.38
CA LYS A 21 -37.02 18.90 -32.64
C LYS A 21 -36.22 17.82 -33.36
N ILE A 22 -36.90 16.89 -34.03
CA ILE A 22 -36.25 15.91 -34.92
C ILE A 22 -36.14 16.54 -36.31
N ILE A 23 -34.94 16.54 -36.90
CA ILE A 23 -34.66 17.09 -38.22
C ILE A 23 -33.84 16.11 -39.07
N LEU A 24 -34.07 16.11 -40.38
CA LEU A 24 -33.16 15.50 -41.36
C LEU A 24 -32.11 16.54 -41.76
N ASP A 25 -30.84 16.31 -41.45
CA ASP A 25 -29.79 17.30 -41.74
C ASP A 25 -29.25 17.14 -43.16
N LYS A 26 -29.94 17.81 -44.10
CA LYS A 26 -29.59 17.83 -45.53
C LYS A 26 -28.23 18.47 -45.85
N ARG A 27 -27.61 19.16 -44.88
CA ARG A 27 -26.30 19.82 -45.08
C ARG A 27 -25.14 18.81 -45.04
N ARG A 28 -25.37 17.60 -44.53
CA ARG A 28 -24.34 16.57 -44.33
C ARG A 28 -24.72 15.28 -45.06
N ALA A 29 -24.65 15.31 -46.40
CA ALA A 29 -24.80 14.11 -47.20
C ALA A 29 -23.64 13.14 -46.95
N LYS A 30 -23.93 11.85 -46.79
CA LYS A 30 -22.92 10.79 -46.71
C LYS A 30 -22.58 10.25 -48.10
N ALA A 31 -21.48 9.50 -48.19
CA ALA A 31 -21.01 8.89 -49.44
C ALA A 31 -22.04 7.95 -50.09
N ASP A 32 -22.97 7.40 -49.30
CA ASP A 32 -24.08 6.54 -49.75
C ASP A 32 -25.34 7.33 -50.16
N GLY A 33 -25.30 8.67 -50.16
CA GLY A 33 -26.45 9.53 -50.47
C GLY A 33 -27.47 9.64 -49.35
N SER A 34 -27.22 9.05 -48.18
CA SER A 34 -28.08 9.17 -47.00
C SER A 34 -27.79 10.46 -46.22
N TYR A 35 -28.80 10.93 -45.49
CA TYR A 35 -28.72 12.09 -44.61
C TYR A 35 -28.92 11.68 -43.14
N PRO A 36 -28.14 12.24 -42.20
CA PRO A 36 -28.30 11.95 -40.79
C PRO A 36 -29.57 12.60 -40.22
N ILE A 37 -30.26 11.86 -39.36
CA ILE A 37 -31.33 12.40 -38.53
C ILE A 37 -30.69 12.95 -37.24
N ASN A 38 -31.02 14.19 -36.90
CA ASN A 38 -30.47 14.89 -35.74
C ASN A 38 -31.61 15.42 -34.85
N PHE A 39 -31.35 15.47 -33.54
CA PHE A 39 -32.14 16.20 -32.56
C PHE A 39 -31.60 17.63 -32.47
N GLN A 40 -32.36 18.59 -33.00
CA GLN A 40 -32.08 20.01 -32.87
C GLN A 40 -32.56 20.49 -31.51
N ILE A 41 -31.63 21.00 -30.70
CA ILE A 41 -31.91 21.54 -29.37
C ILE A 41 -31.73 23.06 -29.45
N CYS A 42 -32.74 23.81 -29.02
CA CYS A 42 -32.71 25.26 -28.96
C CYS A 42 -32.87 25.72 -27.52
N HIS A 43 -31.93 26.55 -27.04
CA HIS A 43 -31.96 27.13 -25.71
C HIS A 43 -31.30 28.51 -25.74
N GLN A 44 -31.94 29.54 -25.16
CA GLN A 44 -31.41 30.91 -25.08
C GLN A 44 -30.92 31.45 -26.45
N ARG A 45 -31.72 31.22 -27.51
CA ARG A 45 -31.43 31.58 -28.91
C ARG A 45 -30.18 30.92 -29.51
N LYS A 46 -29.59 29.92 -28.83
CA LYS A 46 -28.51 29.10 -29.35
C LYS A 46 -29.06 27.74 -29.76
N THR A 47 -28.75 27.34 -30.98
CA THR A 47 -29.19 26.07 -31.55
C THR A 47 -28.00 25.13 -31.69
N THR A 48 -28.12 23.92 -31.15
CA THR A 48 -27.19 22.81 -31.40
C THR A 48 -27.92 21.63 -32.02
N THR A 49 -27.16 20.68 -32.57
CA THR A 49 -27.71 19.43 -33.09
C THR A 49 -26.98 18.24 -32.49
N ARG A 50 -27.73 17.28 -31.93
CA ARG A 50 -27.22 15.99 -31.47
C ARG A 50 -27.61 14.92 -32.49
N SER A 51 -26.66 14.08 -32.91
CA SER A 51 -26.98 13.03 -33.89
C SER A 51 -27.73 11.85 -33.26
N SER A 52 -28.75 11.33 -33.95
CA SER A 52 -29.42 10.07 -33.57
C SER A 52 -28.65 8.82 -34.03
N LYS A 53 -27.51 9.01 -34.72
CA LYS A 53 -26.72 7.95 -35.37
C LYS A 53 -27.49 7.17 -36.46
N ILE A 54 -28.67 7.63 -36.86
CA ILE A 54 -29.47 7.04 -37.94
C ILE A 54 -29.32 7.91 -39.19
N ASN A 55 -29.03 7.27 -40.32
CA ASN A 55 -29.00 7.93 -41.62
C ASN A 55 -30.07 7.29 -42.51
N VAL A 56 -30.80 8.11 -43.26
CA VAL A 56 -31.85 7.65 -44.16
C VAL A 56 -31.76 8.39 -45.50
N LEU A 57 -32.22 7.75 -46.56
CA LEU A 57 -32.43 8.43 -47.83
C LEU A 57 -33.57 9.45 -47.70
N GLU A 58 -33.51 10.53 -48.47
CA GLU A 58 -34.55 11.55 -48.45
C GLU A 58 -35.94 11.00 -48.82
N VAL A 59 -35.99 10.00 -49.73
CA VAL A 59 -37.22 9.32 -50.12
C VAL A 59 -37.92 8.63 -48.95
N ASP A 60 -37.14 8.12 -47.98
CA ASP A 60 -37.60 7.37 -46.82
C ASP A 60 -38.00 8.27 -45.64
N TRP A 61 -37.80 9.58 -45.74
CA TRP A 61 -38.16 10.53 -44.67
C TRP A 61 -39.49 11.23 -44.95
N ASP A 62 -40.34 11.30 -43.94
CA ASP A 62 -41.55 12.11 -43.95
C ASP A 62 -41.37 13.34 -43.07
N ASP A 63 -41.28 14.52 -43.70
CA ASP A 63 -41.05 15.78 -43.00
C ASP A 63 -42.28 16.30 -42.25
N SER A 64 -43.49 15.87 -42.62
CA SER A 64 -44.72 16.27 -41.93
C SER A 64 -44.87 15.53 -40.61
N SER A 65 -44.64 14.21 -40.62
CA SER A 65 -44.72 13.37 -39.41
C SER A 65 -43.40 13.28 -38.63
N LYS A 66 -42.31 13.84 -39.16
CA LYS A 66 -40.95 13.72 -38.62
C LYS A 66 -40.57 12.27 -38.30
N SER A 67 -40.90 11.37 -39.23
CA SER A 67 -40.71 9.93 -39.07
C SER A 67 -40.25 9.25 -40.36
N ILE A 68 -39.73 8.03 -40.22
CA ILE A 68 -39.27 7.21 -41.34
C ILE A 68 -40.46 6.48 -41.95
N LYS A 69 -40.61 6.57 -43.28
CA LYS A 69 -41.68 5.95 -44.06
C LYS A 69 -41.54 4.43 -44.13
N LYS A 70 -42.64 3.76 -44.49
CA LYS A 70 -42.70 2.30 -44.70
C LYS A 70 -41.81 1.79 -45.83
N SER A 71 -41.31 2.68 -46.71
CA SER A 71 -40.36 2.35 -47.77
C SER A 71 -39.05 1.77 -47.21
N ASN A 72 -38.67 2.16 -45.99
CA ASN A 72 -37.57 1.54 -45.27
C ASN A 72 -38.04 0.28 -44.52
N CYS A 73 -37.40 -0.86 -44.76
CA CYS A 73 -37.76 -2.13 -44.13
C CYS A 73 -37.64 -2.10 -42.59
N LEU A 74 -36.75 -1.27 -42.04
CA LEU A 74 -36.50 -1.12 -40.61
C LEU A 74 -37.30 0.03 -39.97
N HIS A 75 -38.24 0.66 -40.68
CA HIS A 75 -38.95 1.86 -40.21
C HIS A 75 -39.57 1.71 -38.82
N LYS A 76 -40.15 0.55 -38.47
CA LYS A 76 -40.75 0.32 -37.15
C LYS A 76 -39.71 0.42 -36.03
N SER A 77 -38.59 -0.28 -36.20
CA SER A 77 -37.51 -0.33 -35.21
C SER A 77 -36.84 1.05 -35.09
N LEU A 78 -36.50 1.67 -36.23
CA LEU A 78 -35.86 2.98 -36.25
C LEU A 78 -36.76 4.08 -35.68
N ASN A 79 -38.05 4.10 -36.01
CA ASN A 79 -38.99 5.06 -35.43
C ASN A 79 -39.20 4.84 -33.93
N THR A 80 -39.21 3.59 -33.46
CA THR A 80 -39.30 3.28 -32.01
C THR A 80 -38.07 3.80 -31.28
N LYS A 81 -36.87 3.58 -31.84
CA LYS A 81 -35.61 4.11 -31.31
C LYS A 81 -35.60 5.64 -31.29
N LEU A 82 -35.98 6.29 -32.39
CA LEU A 82 -36.05 7.75 -32.49
C LEU A 82 -37.00 8.34 -31.45
N LYS A 83 -38.19 7.75 -31.27
CA LYS A 83 -39.18 8.19 -30.27
C LYS A 83 -38.65 8.04 -28.85
N LYS A 84 -37.97 6.94 -28.55
CA LYS A 84 -37.35 6.71 -27.24
C LYS A 84 -36.27 7.74 -26.95
N GLU A 85 -35.29 7.89 -27.85
CA GLU A 85 -34.20 8.86 -27.69
C GLU A 85 -34.73 10.30 -27.59
N PHE A 86 -35.76 10.65 -28.37
CA PHE A 86 -36.43 11.94 -28.28
C PHE A 86 -37.06 12.17 -26.90
N ALA A 87 -37.79 11.19 -26.37
CA ALA A 87 -38.40 11.27 -25.05
C ALA A 87 -37.35 11.36 -23.92
N ASP A 88 -36.25 10.62 -24.04
CA ASP A 88 -35.14 10.66 -23.08
C ASP A 88 -34.51 12.07 -23.06
N ILE A 89 -34.20 12.64 -24.23
CA ILE A 89 -33.66 14.01 -24.31
C ILE A 89 -34.66 15.04 -23.78
N GLN A 90 -35.95 14.89 -24.09
CA GLN A 90 -36.99 15.79 -23.62
C GLN A 90 -37.13 15.76 -22.08
N SER A 91 -37.09 14.57 -21.47
CA SER A 91 -37.10 14.41 -20.00
C SER A 91 -35.87 15.03 -19.34
N GLN A 92 -34.68 14.86 -19.93
CA GLN A 92 -33.43 15.42 -19.44
C GLN A 92 -33.45 16.94 -19.46
N LEU A 93 -34.01 17.54 -20.51
CA LEU A 93 -34.11 19.00 -20.63
C LEU A 93 -35.22 19.61 -19.76
N LEU A 94 -36.27 18.85 -19.43
CA LEU A 94 -37.33 19.31 -18.52
C LEU A 94 -36.83 19.52 -17.09
N LEU A 95 -35.85 18.72 -16.65
CA LEU A 95 -35.31 18.71 -15.28
C LEU A 95 -33.92 19.39 -15.16
N ALA A 96 -33.40 19.97 -16.24
CA ALA A 96 -32.06 20.51 -16.29
C ALA A 96 -32.04 22.03 -16.00
N ASP A 97 -31.19 22.44 -15.07
CA ASP A 97 -30.82 23.85 -14.90
C ASP A 97 -29.96 24.33 -16.08
N ASP A 98 -29.90 25.65 -16.29
CA ASP A 98 -29.11 26.31 -17.36
C ASP A 98 -27.66 25.81 -17.48
N ILE A 99 -27.06 25.40 -16.36
CA ILE A 99 -25.70 24.85 -16.30
C ILE A 99 -25.65 23.45 -16.96
N LYS A 100 -26.60 22.56 -16.66
CA LYS A 100 -26.71 21.23 -17.27
C LYS A 100 -27.05 21.33 -18.76
N VAL A 101 -27.90 22.28 -19.16
CA VAL A 101 -28.19 22.52 -20.58
C VAL A 101 -26.93 22.95 -21.33
N LYS A 102 -26.05 23.76 -20.71
CA LYS A 102 -24.74 24.12 -21.29
C LYS A 102 -23.80 22.94 -21.46
N GLU A 103 -23.85 21.93 -20.60
CA GLU A 103 -23.08 20.68 -20.79
C GLU A 103 -23.56 19.91 -22.02
N PHE A 104 -24.86 19.83 -22.27
CA PHE A 104 -25.41 19.28 -23.53
C PHE A 104 -25.02 20.08 -24.78
N LEU A 105 -24.75 21.38 -24.64
CA LEU A 105 -24.36 22.29 -25.72
C LEU A 105 -22.87 22.19 -26.07
N THR A 106 -22.04 21.57 -25.22
CA THR A 106 -20.65 21.31 -25.58
C THR A 106 -20.60 20.19 -26.63
N PRO A 107 -19.84 20.36 -27.74
CA PRO A 107 -19.67 19.27 -28.69
C PRO A 107 -19.07 18.10 -27.92
N ILE A 108 -19.84 17.02 -27.82
CA ILE A 108 -19.36 15.72 -27.41
C ILE A 108 -18.25 15.40 -28.41
N LYS A 109 -17.00 15.77 -28.08
CA LYS A 109 -15.83 15.06 -28.59
C LYS A 109 -16.19 13.62 -28.36
N GLU A 110 -16.28 12.84 -29.42
CA GLU A 110 -16.59 11.42 -29.38
C GLU A 110 -15.98 10.85 -28.11
N GLN A 111 -16.80 10.71 -27.07
CA GLN A 111 -16.59 9.66 -26.11
C GLN A 111 -16.97 8.45 -26.95
N VAL A 112 -16.00 8.02 -27.77
CA VAL A 112 -15.75 6.62 -27.95
C VAL A 112 -15.95 6.09 -26.53
N GLU A 113 -17.00 5.29 -26.33
CA GLU A 113 -16.94 4.28 -25.30
C GLU A 113 -15.70 3.48 -25.68
N ILE A 114 -14.54 3.98 -25.27
CA ILE A 114 -13.40 3.16 -24.96
C ILE A 114 -14.07 2.28 -23.93
N ILE A 115 -14.40 1.06 -24.33
CA ILE A 115 -14.54 -0.03 -23.38
C ILE A 115 -13.27 0.14 -22.55
N GLU A 116 -13.39 0.76 -21.38
CA GLU A 116 -12.25 0.99 -20.51
C GLU A 116 -11.83 -0.42 -20.19
N VAL A 117 -10.82 -0.90 -20.92
CA VAL A 117 -10.25 -2.21 -20.69
C VAL A 117 -9.67 -2.05 -19.30
N LYS A 118 -10.41 -2.52 -18.30
CA LYS A 118 -9.97 -2.48 -16.91
C LYS A 118 -8.59 -3.10 -16.91
N LYS A 119 -7.58 -2.30 -16.60
CA LYS A 119 -6.21 -2.77 -16.54
C LYS A 119 -5.97 -3.36 -15.17
N THR A 120 -5.39 -4.53 -15.14
CA THR A 120 -4.93 -5.12 -13.88
C THR A 120 -3.69 -4.37 -13.42
N ILE A 121 -3.39 -4.43 -12.11
CA ILE A 121 -2.18 -3.82 -11.56
C ILE A 121 -0.93 -4.38 -12.23
N TYR A 122 -0.95 -5.65 -12.65
CA TYR A 122 0.16 -6.31 -13.33
C TYR A 122 0.42 -5.73 -14.73
N GLN A 123 -0.62 -5.57 -15.54
CA GLN A 123 -0.51 -4.95 -16.85
C GLN A 123 0.02 -3.52 -16.73
N PHE A 124 -0.55 -2.75 -15.80
CA PHE A 124 -0.14 -1.38 -15.57
C PHE A 124 1.31 -1.29 -15.07
N ALA A 125 1.72 -2.16 -14.15
CA ALA A 125 3.09 -2.20 -13.66
C ALA A 125 4.08 -2.56 -14.76
N GLN A 126 3.74 -3.49 -15.67
CA GLN A 126 4.59 -3.85 -16.79
C GLN A 126 4.82 -2.67 -17.76
N GLU A 127 3.78 -1.88 -18.03
CA GLU A 127 3.90 -0.65 -18.82
C GLU A 127 4.88 0.34 -18.15
N LEU A 128 4.77 0.51 -16.83
CA LEU A 128 5.68 1.37 -16.07
C LEU A 128 7.11 0.86 -16.07
N ILE A 129 7.33 -0.46 -15.94
CA ILE A 129 8.65 -1.09 -15.99
C ILE A 129 9.29 -0.86 -17.36
N ASN A 130 8.54 -1.09 -18.43
CA ASN A 130 9.01 -0.88 -19.80
C ASN A 130 9.39 0.58 -20.03
N GLN A 131 8.56 1.52 -19.57
CA GLN A 131 8.87 2.96 -19.67
C GLN A 131 10.15 3.31 -18.89
N LEU A 132 10.32 2.79 -17.67
CA LEU A 132 11.53 3.04 -16.88
C LEU A 132 12.79 2.47 -17.55
N ARG A 133 12.68 1.35 -18.27
CA ARG A 133 13.79 0.79 -19.06
C ARG A 133 14.15 1.69 -20.24
N ILE A 134 13.15 2.20 -20.97
CA ILE A 134 13.34 3.18 -22.05
C ILE A 134 14.00 4.46 -21.51
N ASP A 135 13.57 4.93 -20.34
CA ASP A 135 14.11 6.10 -19.66
C ASP A 135 15.51 5.87 -19.04
N ASN A 136 16.14 4.69 -19.23
CA ASN A 136 17.39 4.27 -18.60
C ASN A 136 17.39 4.30 -17.06
N LYS A 137 16.22 4.24 -16.43
CA LYS A 137 16.04 4.17 -14.96
C LYS A 137 16.03 2.72 -14.48
N ILE A 138 17.06 1.97 -14.85
CA ILE A 138 17.13 0.52 -14.68
C ILE A 138 16.93 0.08 -13.23
N GLY A 139 17.57 0.73 -12.25
CA GLY A 139 17.41 0.39 -10.84
C GLY A 139 15.96 0.49 -10.33
N ASN A 140 15.20 1.48 -10.79
CA ASN A 140 13.78 1.61 -10.44
C ASN A 140 12.94 0.51 -11.11
N ALA A 141 13.27 0.16 -12.37
CA ALA A 141 12.59 -0.91 -13.09
C ALA A 141 12.74 -2.25 -12.35
N TRP A 142 13.94 -2.56 -11.84
CA TRP A 142 14.19 -3.76 -11.03
C TRP A 142 13.35 -3.82 -9.76
N VAL A 143 13.20 -2.71 -9.05
CA VAL A 143 12.37 -2.63 -7.83
C VAL A 143 10.90 -2.91 -8.17
N TYR A 144 10.40 -2.33 -9.27
CA TYR A 144 9.02 -2.53 -9.70
C TYR A 144 8.76 -3.97 -10.11
N GLU A 145 9.67 -4.54 -10.91
CA GLU A 145 9.61 -5.94 -11.35
C GLU A 145 9.67 -6.91 -10.17
N SER A 146 10.60 -6.69 -9.23
CA SER A 146 10.71 -7.49 -8.01
C SER A 146 9.42 -7.44 -7.18
N THR A 147 8.82 -6.25 -7.04
CA THR A 147 7.56 -6.07 -6.32
C THR A 147 6.43 -6.85 -6.99
N VAL A 148 6.29 -6.74 -8.31
CA VAL A 148 5.27 -7.46 -9.09
C VAL A 148 5.43 -8.96 -8.97
N ASN A 149 6.66 -9.47 -9.06
CA ASN A 149 6.94 -10.90 -8.94
C ASN A 149 6.52 -11.44 -7.57
N VAL A 150 6.85 -10.71 -6.48
CA VAL A 150 6.41 -11.10 -5.13
C VAL A 150 4.89 -10.97 -4.99
N LEU A 151 4.26 -9.94 -5.55
CA LEU A 151 2.80 -9.81 -5.55
C LEU A 151 2.12 -10.98 -6.28
N LYS A 152 2.65 -11.42 -7.42
CA LYS A 152 2.15 -12.61 -8.14
C LYS A 152 2.27 -13.91 -7.34
N THR A 153 3.23 -14.01 -6.43
CA THR A 153 3.29 -15.19 -5.52
C THR A 153 2.24 -15.14 -4.41
N PHE A 154 1.70 -13.97 -4.09
CA PHE A 154 0.59 -13.81 -3.15
C PHE A 154 -0.77 -13.99 -3.85
N HIS A 155 -0.91 -13.39 -5.04
CA HIS A 155 -2.10 -13.45 -5.87
C HIS A 155 -1.73 -13.98 -7.25
N THR A 156 -1.83 -15.30 -7.42
CA THR A 156 -1.33 -16.04 -8.59
C THR A 156 -2.15 -15.81 -9.85
N THR A 157 -3.41 -15.40 -9.72
CA THR A 157 -4.24 -15.08 -10.88
C THR A 157 -3.86 -13.70 -11.43
N ASP A 158 -3.84 -13.57 -12.76
CA ASP A 158 -3.42 -12.33 -13.44
C ASP A 158 -4.50 -11.22 -13.43
N ASP A 159 -5.64 -11.47 -12.78
CA ASP A 159 -6.85 -10.64 -12.73
C ASP A 159 -6.95 -9.73 -11.49
N LEU A 160 -5.80 -9.31 -10.95
CA LEU A 160 -5.78 -8.37 -9.82
C LEU A 160 -6.06 -6.94 -10.29
N TYR A 161 -7.28 -6.46 -10.10
CA TYR A 161 -7.70 -5.09 -10.39
C TYR A 161 -7.42 -4.13 -9.21
N PHE A 162 -7.32 -2.83 -9.49
CA PHE A 162 -7.04 -1.82 -8.45
C PHE A 162 -8.16 -1.74 -7.40
N GLU A 163 -9.41 -1.96 -7.80
CA GLU A 163 -10.58 -1.94 -6.94
C GLU A 163 -10.60 -3.08 -5.92
N ALA A 164 -9.87 -4.17 -6.18
CA ALA A 164 -9.72 -5.29 -5.25
C ALA A 164 -8.62 -5.06 -4.21
N ILE A 165 -7.80 -4.02 -4.37
CA ILE A 165 -6.73 -3.67 -3.44
C ILE A 165 -7.31 -2.69 -2.42
N ASP A 166 -7.91 -3.23 -1.36
CA ASP A 166 -8.43 -2.48 -0.22
C ASP A 166 -7.52 -2.60 1.03
N TYR A 167 -7.95 -2.04 2.15
CA TYR A 167 -7.21 -2.12 3.43
C TYR A 167 -6.97 -3.58 3.87
N GLN A 168 -7.96 -4.46 3.67
CA GLN A 168 -7.88 -5.86 4.08
C GLN A 168 -6.86 -6.61 3.21
N PHE A 169 -6.87 -6.37 1.89
CA PHE A 169 -5.87 -6.90 0.96
C PHE A 169 -4.46 -6.50 1.39
N LEU A 170 -4.21 -5.22 1.69
CA LEU A 170 -2.89 -4.74 2.11
C LEU A 170 -2.44 -5.39 3.43
N THR A 171 -3.36 -5.58 4.37
CA THR A 171 -3.08 -6.24 5.66
C THR A 171 -2.73 -7.72 5.48
N GLN A 172 -3.47 -8.43 4.62
CA GLN A 172 -3.19 -9.82 4.29
C GLN A 172 -1.87 -9.96 3.53
N TYR A 173 -1.61 -9.07 2.57
CA TYR A 173 -0.35 -9.06 1.83
C TYR A 173 0.84 -8.79 2.75
N ASN A 174 0.75 -7.81 3.66
CA ASN A 174 1.77 -7.57 4.67
C ASN A 174 2.02 -8.81 5.55
N SER A 175 0.94 -9.45 6.02
CA SER A 175 1.06 -10.68 6.83
C SER A 175 1.72 -11.82 6.05
N PHE A 176 1.43 -11.95 4.76
CA PHE A 176 2.11 -12.89 3.87
C PHE A 176 3.61 -12.59 3.74
N LEU A 177 3.99 -11.32 3.57
CA LEU A 177 5.39 -10.93 3.46
C LEU A 177 6.17 -11.16 4.78
N VAL A 178 5.53 -10.89 5.93
CA VAL A 178 6.09 -11.19 7.26
C VAL A 178 6.28 -12.70 7.46
N LYS A 179 5.30 -13.53 7.05
CA LYS A 179 5.40 -15.00 7.09
C LYS A 179 6.52 -15.55 6.20
N ARG A 180 6.97 -14.79 5.21
CA ARG A 180 8.15 -15.12 4.36
C ARG A 180 9.46 -14.58 4.94
N GLU A 181 9.44 -14.10 6.17
CA GLU A 181 10.61 -13.61 6.91
C GLU A 181 11.35 -12.47 6.20
N LEU A 182 10.63 -11.67 5.42
CA LEU A 182 11.20 -10.49 4.78
C LEU A 182 11.45 -9.39 5.81
N LYS A 183 12.60 -8.72 5.68
CA LYS A 183 12.96 -7.58 6.55
C LYS A 183 11.92 -6.45 6.41
N HIS A 184 11.64 -5.75 7.51
CA HIS A 184 10.65 -4.67 7.57
C HIS A 184 10.80 -3.62 6.45
N ASN A 185 12.03 -3.18 6.17
CA ASN A 185 12.30 -2.21 5.10
C ASN A 185 12.06 -2.76 3.69
N THR A 186 12.22 -4.07 3.48
CA THR A 186 11.87 -4.73 2.22
C THR A 186 10.35 -4.81 2.05
N ILE A 187 9.63 -5.15 3.12
CA ILE A 187 8.17 -5.14 3.14
C ILE A 187 7.63 -3.74 2.84
N TYR A 188 8.18 -2.72 3.52
CA TYR A 188 7.88 -1.31 3.27
C TYR A 188 8.16 -0.91 1.81
N LEU A 189 9.26 -1.37 1.22
CA LEU A 189 9.60 -1.12 -0.19
C LEU A 189 8.51 -1.65 -1.13
N TYR A 190 8.04 -2.89 -0.93
CA TYR A 190 6.99 -3.49 -1.76
C TYR A 190 5.66 -2.76 -1.61
N LEU A 191 5.21 -2.50 -0.38
CA LEU A 191 3.97 -1.76 -0.12
C LEU A 191 4.03 -0.32 -0.67
N ARG A 192 5.16 0.36 -0.50
CA ARG A 192 5.40 1.69 -1.09
C ARG A 192 5.32 1.65 -2.61
N THR A 193 5.81 0.59 -3.24
CA THR A 193 5.79 0.42 -4.70
C THR A 193 4.38 0.17 -5.22
N ILE A 194 3.58 -0.64 -4.53
CA ILE A 194 2.14 -0.81 -4.83
C ILE A 194 1.40 0.53 -4.71
N ARG A 195 1.68 1.31 -3.65
CA ARG A 195 1.14 2.67 -3.49
C ARG A 195 1.49 3.58 -4.68
N ILE A 196 2.70 3.47 -5.22
CA ILE A 196 3.11 4.22 -6.40
C ILE A 196 2.30 3.80 -7.64
N PHE A 197 2.09 2.50 -7.85
CA PHE A 197 1.25 2.00 -8.95
C PHE A 197 -0.16 2.55 -8.84
N TYR A 198 -0.77 2.48 -7.65
CA TYR A 198 -2.10 3.02 -7.40
C TYR A 198 -2.18 4.53 -7.66
N ASN A 199 -1.24 5.31 -7.13
CA ASN A 199 -1.19 6.75 -7.34
C ASN A 199 -1.02 7.14 -8.82
N LYS A 200 -0.21 6.38 -9.56
CA LYS A 200 -0.06 6.58 -11.01
C LYS A 200 -1.32 6.18 -11.77
N ALA A 201 -2.00 5.10 -11.37
CA ALA A 201 -3.26 4.68 -11.96
C ALA A 201 -4.37 5.74 -11.76
N ILE A 202 -4.45 6.36 -10.58
CA ILE A 202 -5.36 7.50 -10.32
C ILE A 202 -5.04 8.67 -11.27
N LYS A 203 -3.76 9.03 -11.41
CA LYS A 203 -3.34 10.12 -12.32
C LYS A 203 -3.65 9.82 -13.79
N SER A 204 -3.56 8.55 -14.17
CA SER A 204 -3.92 8.06 -15.51
C SER A 204 -5.42 7.82 -15.69
N LYS A 205 -6.25 8.14 -14.67
CA LYS A 205 -7.71 7.95 -14.66
C LYS A 205 -8.16 6.49 -14.85
N ILE A 206 -7.34 5.54 -14.41
CA ILE A 206 -7.65 4.09 -14.47
C ILE A 206 -8.49 3.67 -13.26
N VAL A 207 -8.30 4.33 -12.12
CA VAL A 207 -9.02 4.05 -10.87
C VAL A 207 -9.44 5.35 -10.21
N ASP A 208 -10.62 5.34 -9.59
CA ASP A 208 -11.14 6.49 -8.87
C ASP A 208 -10.37 6.72 -7.56
N LYS A 209 -10.22 7.99 -7.18
CA LYS A 209 -9.51 8.37 -5.95
C LYS A 209 -10.24 7.88 -4.69
N GLY A 210 -11.57 7.74 -4.72
CA GLY A 210 -12.36 7.26 -3.60
C GLY A 210 -12.10 5.81 -3.20
N LEU A 211 -11.43 5.03 -4.06
CA LEU A 211 -11.04 3.65 -3.77
C LEU A 211 -9.63 3.53 -3.19
N TYR A 212 -8.95 4.64 -2.92
CA TYR A 212 -7.55 4.65 -2.51
C TYR A 212 -7.32 4.10 -1.08
N PRO A 213 -6.66 2.94 -0.92
CA PRO A 213 -6.58 2.26 0.38
C PRO A 213 -5.46 2.79 1.31
N PHE A 214 -4.55 3.63 0.80
CA PHE A 214 -3.36 4.07 1.55
C PHE A 214 -3.59 5.34 2.37
N ASP A 215 -4.79 5.92 2.37
CA ASP A 215 -5.17 6.96 3.33
C ASP A 215 -5.30 6.37 4.74
N ASP A 216 -5.89 5.17 4.84
CA ASP A 216 -6.06 4.44 6.10
C ASP A 216 -4.84 3.55 6.43
N TYR A 217 -4.16 3.02 5.41
CA TYR A 217 -3.00 2.14 5.58
C TYR A 217 -1.67 2.92 5.65
N LYS A 218 -1.25 3.28 6.89
CA LYS A 218 -0.03 4.06 7.13
C LYS A 218 1.26 3.23 7.03
N LEU A 219 2.13 3.61 6.11
CA LEU A 219 3.45 3.00 5.90
C LEU A 219 4.55 3.74 6.67
N ARG A 220 5.42 3.03 7.41
CA ARG A 220 6.60 3.62 8.07
C ARG A 220 7.86 2.76 7.84
N PRO A 221 8.96 3.35 7.35
CA PRO A 221 10.24 2.65 7.28
C PRO A 221 10.89 2.56 8.67
N GLU A 222 11.79 1.60 8.84
CA GLU A 222 12.65 1.47 10.01
C GLU A 222 13.98 2.19 9.78
N LYS A 223 14.50 2.86 10.82
CA LYS A 223 15.78 3.59 10.75
C LYS A 223 16.94 2.60 10.60
N THR A 224 17.77 2.79 9.58
CA THR A 224 18.96 1.97 9.34
C THR A 224 20.23 2.68 9.80
N LYS A 225 21.20 1.91 10.29
CA LYS A 225 22.58 2.40 10.55
C LYS A 225 23.24 2.79 9.23
N LYS A 226 23.95 3.91 9.21
CA LYS A 226 24.67 4.43 8.03
C LYS A 226 26.17 4.15 8.16
N HIS A 227 26.76 3.62 7.09
CA HIS A 227 28.21 3.54 6.91
C HIS A 227 28.76 4.90 6.51
N LEU A 228 29.63 5.46 7.35
CA LEU A 228 30.19 6.80 7.19
C LEU A 228 31.11 6.87 5.96
N ASP A 229 31.88 5.82 5.69
CA ASP A 229 32.74 5.75 4.50
C ASP A 229 32.00 5.39 3.20
N HIS A 230 30.67 5.31 3.22
CA HIS A 230 29.83 4.86 2.11
C HIS A 230 30.14 3.43 1.60
N ASN A 231 30.92 2.65 2.35
CA ASN A 231 31.22 1.25 2.04
C ASN A 231 30.34 0.32 2.91
N PRO A 232 29.31 -0.33 2.33
CA PRO A 232 28.39 -1.19 3.08
C PRO A 232 29.06 -2.42 3.71
N SER A 233 30.26 -2.79 3.25
CA SER A 233 31.01 -3.94 3.76
C SER A 233 31.81 -3.61 5.02
N ASN A 234 32.05 -2.32 5.33
CA ASN A 234 32.82 -1.90 6.49
C ASN A 234 31.94 -1.75 7.74
N ASN A 235 31.62 -2.86 8.39
CA ASN A 235 30.76 -2.89 9.58
C ASN A 235 31.47 -2.50 10.89
N SER A 236 32.64 -1.84 10.82
CA SER A 236 33.30 -1.32 12.01
C SER A 236 32.36 -0.40 12.78
N ILE A 237 32.29 -0.58 14.10
CA ILE A 237 31.42 0.21 14.99
C ILE A 237 31.69 1.71 14.82
N ASP A 238 32.95 2.10 14.61
CA ASP A 238 33.32 3.49 14.38
C ASP A 238 32.85 4.05 13.04
N ASN A 239 32.63 3.17 12.06
CA ASN A 239 32.11 3.50 10.75
C ASN A 239 30.58 3.54 10.69
N LEU A 240 29.88 3.08 11.72
CA LEU A 240 28.42 3.10 11.77
C LEU A 240 27.90 4.30 12.59
N ALA A 241 26.96 5.05 12.02
CA ALA A 241 26.27 6.13 12.72
C ALA A 241 24.76 6.07 12.48
N PHE A 242 23.98 6.47 13.49
CA PHE A 242 22.57 6.74 13.32
C PHE A 242 22.39 8.21 12.95
N LEU A 243 21.85 8.46 11.77
CA LEU A 243 21.48 9.80 11.31
C LEU A 243 19.96 9.90 11.23
N CYS A 244 19.40 11.05 11.60
CA CYS A 244 17.98 11.33 11.32
C CYS A 244 17.78 11.59 9.83
N PHE A 245 16.53 11.61 9.37
CA PHE A 245 16.21 11.74 7.95
C PHE A 245 16.82 13.00 7.31
N ASP A 246 16.70 14.16 7.95
CA ASP A 246 17.23 15.42 7.42
C ASP A 246 18.77 15.41 7.32
N HIS A 247 19.45 14.89 8.34
CA HIS A 247 20.91 14.78 8.33
C HIS A 247 21.42 13.66 7.41
N HIS A 248 20.60 12.64 7.16
CA HIS A 248 20.91 11.58 6.21
C HIS A 248 20.94 12.12 4.78
N ASP A 249 19.97 12.97 4.41
CA ASP A 249 19.93 13.63 3.10
C ASP A 249 21.07 14.65 2.94
N GLN A 250 21.40 15.41 4.00
CA GLN A 250 22.55 16.31 3.97
C GLN A 250 23.88 15.58 3.80
N TYR A 251 24.04 14.41 4.42
CA TYR A 251 25.27 13.62 4.31
C TYR A 251 25.46 12.98 2.92
N ASP A 252 24.37 12.58 2.26
CA ASP A 252 24.42 11.86 0.97
C ASP A 252 24.42 12.77 -0.28
N THR A 253 24.20 14.08 -0.14
CA THR A 253 24.12 14.99 -1.29
C THR A 253 25.49 15.46 -1.77
N LYS A 254 25.75 15.37 -3.09
CA LYS A 254 26.98 15.87 -3.72
C LYS A 254 27.07 17.40 -3.63
N THR A 255 28.28 17.85 -3.32
CA THR A 255 28.71 19.19 -2.95
C THR A 255 28.13 20.34 -3.79
N SER A 256 27.39 21.25 -3.14
CA SER A 256 27.28 22.66 -3.51
C SER A 256 27.67 23.49 -2.28
N GLN A 257 28.30 24.66 -2.49
CA GLN A 257 29.16 25.41 -1.55
C GLN A 257 28.52 25.91 -0.23
N SER A 258 27.38 25.41 0.22
CA SER A 258 26.79 25.78 1.50
C SER A 258 26.62 24.56 2.42
N LYS A 259 27.67 24.32 3.22
CA LYS A 259 27.67 23.63 4.54
C LYS A 259 26.92 22.29 4.61
N ASN A 260 27.60 21.21 4.24
CA ASN A 260 27.23 19.83 4.62
C ASN A 260 28.30 19.24 5.54
N LEU A 261 27.86 18.37 6.47
CA LEU A 261 28.69 17.73 7.49
C LEU A 261 29.75 16.80 6.87
N ASN A 262 31.01 17.01 7.23
CA ASN A 262 32.11 16.14 6.82
C ASN A 262 32.22 14.90 7.75
N ILE A 263 32.91 13.84 7.30
CA ILE A 263 33.06 12.60 8.09
C ILE A 263 33.74 12.83 9.46
N ILE A 264 34.63 13.81 9.56
CA ILE A 264 35.34 14.16 10.80
C ILE A 264 34.38 14.82 11.79
N GLU A 265 33.52 15.73 11.32
CA GLU A 265 32.47 16.40 12.09
C GLU A 265 31.43 15.39 12.58
N VAL A 266 30.98 14.46 11.72
CA VAL A 266 30.06 13.40 12.14
C VAL A 266 30.69 12.49 13.20
N LYS A 267 31.98 12.13 13.05
CA LYS A 267 32.72 11.39 14.09
C LYS A 267 32.92 12.20 15.37
N HIS A 268 33.02 13.52 15.26
CA HIS A 268 33.12 14.41 16.42
C HIS A 268 31.79 14.45 17.18
N TYR A 269 30.68 14.75 16.50
CA TYR A 269 29.34 14.78 17.13
C TYR A 269 28.92 13.41 17.69
N LYS A 270 29.29 12.31 17.02
CA LYS A 270 29.10 10.96 17.57
C LYS A 270 29.82 10.77 18.90
N ARG A 271 31.06 11.25 19.02
CA ARG A 271 31.82 11.20 20.28
C ARG A 271 31.19 12.08 21.36
N GLU A 272 30.77 13.29 21.01
CA GLU A 272 30.08 14.18 21.95
C GLU A 272 28.76 13.60 22.46
N LEU A 273 27.95 13.03 21.57
CA LEU A 273 26.70 12.35 21.93
C LEU A 273 26.96 11.16 22.85
N ASN A 274 27.94 10.31 22.51
CA ASN A 274 28.30 9.17 23.35
C ASN A 274 28.81 9.63 24.72
N LYS A 275 29.61 10.70 24.77
CA LYS A 275 30.07 11.29 26.02
C LYS A 275 28.89 11.80 26.86
N TYR A 276 27.96 12.53 26.26
CA TYR A 276 26.76 13.02 26.94
C TYR A 276 25.88 11.88 27.47
N ILE A 277 25.67 10.83 26.66
CA ILE A 277 24.94 9.61 27.08
C ILE A 277 25.65 8.96 28.25
N ASN A 278 26.98 8.79 28.17
CA ASN A 278 27.76 8.20 29.26
C ASN A 278 27.80 9.09 30.51
N GLU A 279 27.77 10.41 30.39
CA GLU A 279 27.71 11.31 31.56
C GLU A 279 26.33 11.32 32.23
N ARG A 280 25.27 11.13 31.44
CA ARG A 280 23.88 11.15 31.92
C ARG A 280 23.36 9.78 32.36
N TRP A 281 23.85 8.72 31.74
CA TRP A 281 23.44 7.32 31.98
C TRP A 281 24.57 6.44 32.50
N GLY A 282 25.82 6.92 32.54
CA GLY A 282 26.95 6.27 33.22
C GLY A 282 26.97 6.57 34.72
N VAL A 283 25.87 6.20 35.36
CA VAL A 283 25.85 5.60 36.70
C VAL A 283 27.06 4.70 36.98
N GLU A 284 28.19 5.15 37.51
CA GLU A 284 29.20 4.19 38.00
C GLU A 284 28.58 3.44 39.19
N LEU A 285 28.16 2.21 38.93
CA LEU A 285 27.50 1.36 39.90
C LEU A 285 28.47 1.06 41.03
N ALA A 286 28.08 1.48 42.23
CA ALA A 286 28.85 1.33 43.43
C ALA A 286 29.37 -0.10 43.55
N THR A 287 30.68 -0.22 43.73
CA THR A 287 31.33 -1.47 44.09
C THR A 287 30.65 -2.01 45.35
N ILE A 288 30.18 -3.27 45.34
CA ILE A 288 30.34 -4.30 46.40
C ILE A 288 29.40 -5.52 46.21
N LYS A 289 29.92 -6.70 46.60
CA LYS A 289 29.33 -8.05 46.81
C LYS A 289 29.15 -8.94 45.59
N ASP A 290 30.26 -9.57 45.17
CA ASP A 290 30.45 -10.97 44.74
C ASP A 290 29.34 -11.77 44.02
N LEU A 291 28.37 -11.12 43.36
CA LEU A 291 27.44 -11.76 42.42
C LEU A 291 28.13 -12.13 41.09
N ASN A 292 29.36 -11.66 40.87
CA ASN A 292 30.20 -12.01 39.73
C ASN A 292 30.43 -13.52 39.58
N HIS A 293 30.27 -14.32 40.64
CA HIS A 293 30.43 -15.77 40.55
C HIS A 293 29.41 -16.42 39.58
N TYR A 294 28.20 -15.87 39.49
CA TYR A 294 27.16 -16.39 38.59
C TYR A 294 27.20 -15.78 37.19
N ASN A 295 28.01 -14.74 36.97
CA ASN A 295 28.14 -14.13 35.64
C ASN A 295 28.74 -15.13 34.67
N GLY A 296 28.08 -15.33 33.53
CA GLY A 296 28.60 -16.20 32.48
C GLY A 296 27.51 -16.77 31.60
N ILE A 297 27.97 -17.58 30.64
CA ILE A 297 27.11 -18.30 29.71
C ILE A 297 27.02 -19.73 30.21
N TYR A 298 25.80 -20.21 30.39
CA TYR A 298 25.46 -21.56 30.80
C TYR A 298 24.85 -22.27 29.61
N LEU A 299 25.30 -23.49 29.33
CA LEU A 299 24.88 -24.27 28.18
C LEU A 299 24.23 -25.58 28.63
N ASN A 300 23.10 -25.90 27.99
CA ASN A 300 22.49 -27.21 27.97
C ASN A 300 22.51 -27.64 26.50
N ASP A 301 23.55 -28.38 26.12
CA ASP A 301 23.76 -28.78 24.74
C ASP A 301 23.38 -30.25 24.55
N GLY A 302 22.25 -30.49 23.90
CA GLY A 302 21.82 -31.82 23.47
C GLY A 302 21.87 -31.96 21.94
N ASP A 303 21.91 -33.21 21.47
CA ASP A 303 22.03 -33.54 20.05
C ASP A 303 20.83 -33.05 19.22
N TYR A 304 19.62 -33.11 19.80
CA TYR A 304 18.39 -32.75 19.11
C TYR A 304 17.82 -31.39 19.53
N ALA A 305 18.02 -31.00 20.78
CA ALA A 305 17.58 -29.75 21.37
C ALA A 305 18.71 -29.19 22.23
N GLY A 306 18.74 -27.87 22.40
CA GLY A 306 19.71 -27.26 23.28
C GLY A 306 19.32 -25.84 23.62
N ALA A 307 19.89 -25.32 24.70
CA ALA A 307 19.61 -24.00 25.18
C ALA A 307 20.84 -23.36 25.80
N SER A 308 20.87 -22.04 25.78
CA SER A 308 21.89 -21.23 26.41
C SER A 308 21.24 -20.16 27.26
N LEU A 309 21.81 -19.90 28.44
CA LEU A 309 21.41 -18.85 29.35
C LEU A 309 22.64 -18.01 29.71
N THR A 310 22.52 -16.69 29.55
CA THR A 310 23.51 -15.71 29.98
C THR A 310 22.98 -15.01 31.21
N ILE A 311 23.74 -15.07 32.29
CA ILE A 311 23.44 -14.37 33.54
C ILE A 311 24.38 -13.19 33.67
N LEU A 312 23.79 -12.01 33.89
CA LEU A 312 24.50 -10.78 34.18
C LEU A 312 23.97 -10.20 35.49
N ALA A 313 24.79 -10.19 36.53
CA ALA A 313 24.49 -9.52 37.78
C ALA A 313 24.34 -8.01 37.56
N LEU A 314 23.28 -7.46 38.18
CA LEU A 314 22.94 -6.05 38.24
C LEU A 314 22.92 -5.61 39.72
N ASP A 315 22.67 -4.34 39.99
CA ASP A 315 22.61 -3.82 41.35
C ASP A 315 21.41 -4.33 42.15
N ASN A 316 21.46 -4.16 43.47
CA ASN A 316 20.34 -4.43 44.37
C ASN A 316 19.83 -5.88 44.29
N ASN A 317 20.72 -6.87 44.22
CA ASN A 317 20.39 -8.29 44.07
C ASN A 317 19.52 -8.57 42.83
N LYS A 318 19.72 -7.84 41.73
CA LYS A 318 19.05 -8.13 40.46
C LYS A 318 19.99 -8.85 39.51
N VAL A 319 19.43 -9.63 38.62
CA VAL A 319 20.14 -10.27 37.52
C VAL A 319 19.36 -10.07 36.25
N GLN A 320 20.06 -9.80 35.15
CA GLN A 320 19.52 -9.94 33.81
C GLN A 320 19.79 -11.35 33.31
N ILE A 321 18.74 -11.99 32.82
CA ILE A 321 18.80 -13.32 32.22
C ILE A 321 18.45 -13.18 30.75
N LYS A 322 19.36 -13.62 29.89
CA LYS A 322 19.13 -13.74 28.45
C LYS A 322 19.25 -15.19 28.03
N GLY A 323 18.32 -15.69 27.25
CA GLY A 323 18.26 -17.08 26.86
C GLY A 323 17.94 -17.26 25.39
N SER A 324 18.54 -18.29 24.79
CA SER A 324 18.13 -18.81 23.49
C SER A 324 18.04 -20.33 23.58
N ALA A 325 16.87 -20.89 23.23
CA ALA A 325 16.60 -22.31 23.17
C ALA A 325 16.26 -22.72 21.74
N VAL A 326 16.69 -23.91 21.35
CA VAL A 326 16.44 -24.49 20.02
C VAL A 326 15.94 -25.93 20.16
N TRP A 327 15.00 -26.32 19.31
CA TRP A 327 14.48 -27.68 19.26
C TRP A 327 14.40 -28.19 17.82
N GLY A 328 14.93 -29.39 17.59
CA GLY A 328 15.00 -29.99 16.26
C GLY A 328 16.17 -29.47 15.42
N LYS A 329 17.38 -29.39 15.99
CA LYS A 329 18.61 -28.88 15.35
C LYS A 329 18.90 -29.51 13.97
N GLY A 330 18.50 -30.77 13.75
CA GLY A 330 18.70 -31.50 12.49
C GLY A 330 17.50 -31.50 11.52
N ARG A 331 16.48 -30.67 11.73
CA ARG A 331 15.29 -30.66 10.85
C ARG A 331 15.60 -30.01 9.49
N PRO A 332 14.96 -30.47 8.38
CA PRO A 332 15.20 -29.93 7.04
C PRO A 332 14.93 -28.42 6.88
N TYR A 333 14.08 -27.87 7.74
CA TYR A 333 13.65 -26.46 7.69
C TYR A 333 14.20 -25.62 8.86
N GLY A 334 15.21 -26.14 9.57
CA GLY A 334 15.80 -25.49 10.74
C GLY A 334 15.10 -25.83 12.05
N PRO A 335 15.74 -25.56 13.20
CA PRO A 335 15.14 -25.76 14.51
C PRO A 335 14.06 -24.72 14.80
N ASN A 336 13.10 -25.08 15.64
CA ASN A 336 12.27 -24.09 16.32
C ASN A 336 13.14 -23.35 17.34
N ILE A 337 12.94 -22.04 17.50
CA ILE A 337 13.78 -21.18 18.35
C ILE A 337 12.90 -20.39 19.31
N GLY A 338 13.35 -20.23 20.55
CA GLY A 338 12.73 -19.41 21.58
C GLY A 338 13.77 -18.52 22.24
N GLU A 339 13.38 -17.29 22.57
CA GLU A 339 14.22 -16.32 23.25
C GLU A 339 13.60 -15.90 24.59
N LEU A 340 14.46 -15.58 25.55
CA LEU A 340 14.09 -15.13 26.88
C LEU A 340 14.97 -13.94 27.23
N ASP A 341 14.40 -12.79 27.64
CA ASP A 341 15.16 -11.64 28.14
C ASP A 341 14.35 -10.97 29.24
N PHE A 342 14.82 -11.07 30.49
CA PHE A 342 14.15 -10.46 31.62
C PHE A 342 15.14 -10.07 32.73
N ILE A 343 14.68 -9.20 33.62
CA ILE A 343 15.38 -8.83 34.84
C ILE A 343 14.58 -9.34 36.02
N SER A 344 15.24 -9.97 36.98
CA SER A 344 14.60 -10.48 38.19
C SER A 344 15.52 -10.37 39.39
N GLU A 345 14.93 -10.40 40.58
CA GLU A 345 15.67 -10.43 41.84
C GLU A 345 16.16 -11.86 42.12
N ILE A 346 17.38 -11.98 42.65
CA ILE A 346 17.93 -13.24 43.11
C ILE A 346 17.66 -13.38 44.62
N ASP A 347 16.96 -14.45 45.00
CA ASP A 347 16.64 -14.78 46.38
C ASP A 347 17.02 -16.23 46.66
N ASP A 348 17.90 -16.46 47.65
CA ASP A 348 18.42 -17.78 48.03
C ASP A 348 18.86 -18.65 46.82
N ASN A 349 19.67 -18.08 45.93
CA ASN A 349 20.16 -18.71 44.69
C ASN A 349 19.06 -19.08 43.66
N LYS A 350 17.85 -18.55 43.82
CA LYS A 350 16.74 -18.76 42.90
C LYS A 350 16.39 -17.47 42.19
N ILE A 351 16.06 -17.63 40.91
CA ILE A 351 15.60 -16.55 40.04
C ILE A 351 14.28 -17.00 39.46
N LYS A 352 13.28 -16.10 39.49
CA LYS A 352 11.93 -16.40 39.03
C LYS A 352 11.55 -15.52 37.87
N PHE A 353 10.89 -16.10 36.89
CA PHE A 353 10.23 -15.40 35.81
C PHE A 353 8.77 -15.86 35.75
N GLU A 354 7.85 -14.91 35.72
CA GLU A 354 6.44 -15.16 35.46
C GLU A 354 5.97 -14.25 34.34
N ASP A 355 5.21 -14.80 33.40
CA ASP A 355 4.57 -14.04 32.32
C ASP A 355 3.17 -14.59 32.06
N GLN A 356 2.29 -13.72 31.56
CA GLN A 356 0.90 -14.04 31.24
C GLN A 356 0.54 -13.51 29.86
N LEU A 357 0.31 -14.43 28.92
CA LEU A 357 -0.18 -14.14 27.57
C LEU A 357 -1.57 -14.75 27.39
N ASP A 358 -2.58 -13.88 27.19
CA ASP A 358 -4.00 -14.23 27.04
C ASP A 358 -4.52 -15.22 28.11
N TYR A 359 -4.51 -16.52 27.81
CA TYR A 359 -4.99 -17.62 28.66
C TYR A 359 -3.88 -18.51 29.23
N PHE A 360 -2.61 -18.18 28.97
CA PHE A 360 -1.45 -18.97 29.38
C PHE A 360 -0.64 -18.24 30.44
N LYS A 361 -0.36 -18.92 31.55
CA LYS A 361 0.62 -18.49 32.55
C LYS A 361 1.85 -19.38 32.46
N ILE A 362 3.03 -18.76 32.35
CA ILE A 362 4.31 -19.42 32.48
C ILE A 362 4.96 -19.02 33.81
N ARG A 363 5.60 -19.99 34.45
CA ARG A 363 6.62 -19.74 35.46
C ARG A 363 7.89 -20.51 35.11
N ILE A 364 9.01 -19.81 35.12
CA ILE A 364 10.35 -20.39 35.01
C ILE A 364 11.07 -20.14 36.34
N ASP A 365 11.50 -21.22 36.98
CA ASP A 365 12.32 -21.19 38.19
C ASP A 365 13.74 -21.64 37.84
N ILE A 366 14.72 -20.76 38.04
CA ILE A 366 16.14 -21.04 37.81
C ILE A 366 16.82 -21.16 39.18
N THR A 367 17.45 -22.30 39.46
CA THR A 367 18.22 -22.54 40.68
C THR A 367 19.71 -22.64 40.37
N LEU A 368 20.53 -21.85 41.05
CA LEU A 368 21.97 -21.74 40.83
C LEU A 368 22.76 -22.63 41.79
N TYR A 369 23.75 -23.36 41.26
CA TYR A 369 24.68 -24.20 42.02
C TYR A 369 26.12 -23.95 41.57
N GLY A 370 26.66 -22.76 41.85
CA GLY A 370 28.01 -22.35 41.45
C GLY A 370 28.24 -22.43 39.93
N HIS A 371 28.98 -23.45 39.47
CA HIS A 371 29.28 -23.67 38.04
C HIS A 371 28.17 -24.35 37.23
N LYS A 372 27.04 -24.69 37.84
CA LYS A 372 25.87 -25.24 37.14
C LYS A 372 24.60 -24.51 37.56
N LEU A 373 23.56 -24.60 36.73
CA LEU A 373 22.21 -24.16 37.08
C LEU A 373 21.17 -25.17 36.61
N LYS A 374 20.00 -25.15 37.22
CA LYS A 374 18.84 -25.96 36.83
C LYS A 374 17.67 -25.04 36.53
N VAL A 375 16.96 -25.32 35.45
CA VAL A 375 15.77 -24.59 35.01
C VAL A 375 14.57 -25.53 35.07
N GLU A 376 13.51 -25.09 35.72
CA GLU A 376 12.22 -25.79 35.79
C GLU A 376 11.14 -24.88 35.19
N GLU A 377 10.38 -25.41 34.24
CA GLU A 377 9.29 -24.68 33.57
C GLU A 377 7.95 -25.25 33.99
N SER A 378 6.97 -24.37 34.24
CA SER A 378 5.59 -24.78 34.53
C SER A 378 4.60 -23.95 33.71
N TYR A 379 3.61 -24.65 33.15
CA TYR A 379 2.67 -24.12 32.16
C TYR A 379 1.22 -24.35 32.58
N MET A 380 0.36 -23.34 32.44
CA MET A 380 -1.09 -23.50 32.57
C MET A 380 -1.83 -22.79 31.44
N PRO A 381 -2.69 -23.48 30.63
CA PRO A 381 -2.88 -24.94 30.51
C PRO A 381 -1.73 -25.65 29.75
N HIS A 382 -1.49 -26.93 30.07
CA HIS A 382 -0.27 -27.71 29.73
C HIS A 382 -0.04 -28.06 28.25
N ARG A 383 -0.75 -27.47 27.28
CA ARG A 383 -0.87 -28.10 25.95
C ARG A 383 0.17 -27.71 24.89
N PHE A 384 0.94 -26.61 25.02
CA PHE A 384 1.76 -26.14 23.90
C PHE A 384 3.17 -25.58 24.19
N GLY A 385 3.56 -25.39 25.45
CA GLY A 385 4.84 -24.73 25.80
C GLY A 385 4.84 -23.24 25.41
N TYR A 386 5.44 -22.38 26.24
CA TYR A 386 5.38 -20.92 26.06
C TYR A 386 6.09 -20.45 24.80
N PHE A 387 7.22 -21.09 24.48
CA PHE A 387 8.02 -20.79 23.29
C PHE A 387 7.52 -21.53 22.03
N GLY A 388 6.45 -22.34 22.16
CA GLY A 388 5.83 -23.09 21.08
C GLY A 388 6.64 -24.28 20.56
N MET A 389 5.96 -25.22 19.91
CA MET A 389 6.56 -26.30 19.09
C MET A 389 7.74 -27.04 19.77
N ASN A 390 7.56 -27.39 21.05
CA ASN A 390 8.50 -28.13 21.91
C ASN A 390 9.82 -27.41 22.26
N VAL A 391 9.93 -26.10 22.03
CA VAL A 391 11.05 -25.31 22.54
C VAL A 391 10.89 -25.13 24.05
N SER A 392 11.94 -25.46 24.79
CA SER A 392 11.96 -25.43 26.25
C SER A 392 13.36 -25.06 26.74
N PHE A 393 13.43 -24.30 27.84
CA PHE A 393 14.64 -24.06 28.61
C PHE A 393 14.81 -25.05 29.77
N GLU A 394 13.89 -25.99 29.97
CA GLU A 394 13.95 -26.95 31.08
C GLU A 394 15.21 -27.83 31.00
N GLY A 395 15.88 -28.01 32.14
CA GLY A 395 17.03 -28.90 32.26
C GLY A 395 18.21 -28.32 33.03
N GLU A 396 19.33 -29.04 32.99
CA GLU A 396 20.57 -28.67 33.66
C GLU A 396 21.55 -28.01 32.69
N TYR A 397 22.19 -26.94 33.15
CA TYR A 397 23.15 -26.18 32.36
C TYR A 397 24.47 -26.07 33.08
N TYR A 398 25.55 -26.04 32.31
CA TYR A 398 26.92 -25.95 32.79
C TYR A 398 27.55 -24.65 32.32
N LYS A 399 28.25 -23.97 33.24
CA LYS A 399 28.96 -22.73 32.92
C LYS A 399 30.06 -23.03 31.90
N LYS A 400 30.02 -22.32 30.78
CA LYS A 400 31.08 -22.34 29.77
C LYS A 400 32.33 -21.72 30.38
N LEU A 401 33.34 -22.56 30.62
CA LEU A 401 34.63 -22.16 31.21
C LEU A 401 35.42 -21.24 30.29
#